data_AF-A0A972SDB0-F1
#
_entry.id   AF-A0A972SDB0-F1
#
_cell.length_a   1.000
_cell.length_b   1.000
_cell.length_c   1.000
_cell.angle_alpha   90.00
_cell.angle_beta   90.00
_cell.angle_gamma   90.00
#
_symmetry.space_group_name_H-M   'P 1'
#
loop_
_entity.id
_entity.type
_entity.pdbx_description
1 polymer ?
#
loop_
_entity_poly.entity_id
_entity_poly.type
_entity_poly.pdbx_seq_one_letter_code
_entity_poly.pdbx_strand_id
1 'polypeptide(L)'
;AEAVEEALPAQDEALEPEAPAVAEVEPKEEPAPEVPPADVATWVPETQVEETVAVVESTPAAEAPSVTEAPSAPKPAERKRTTRTSARDQALLEEARAALKAGDIATAVKHYAKLIRRRRYLDEIIADLEQALVDYPVDVDLLQTLGDAYLRADRLSEALDAYNKAEALLR
;
A
#
# COMPACT_ATOMS: atom_id res chain seq x y z
N ALA A 1 -62.99 -43.28 -15.65
CA ALA A 1 -61.76 -44.08 -15.81
C ALA A 1 -60.69 -43.08 -16.20
N GLU A 2 -59.69 -42.71 -15.40
CA GLU A 2 -58.97 -43.21 -14.21
C GLU A 2 -58.65 -41.94 -13.39
N ALA A 3 -58.84 -41.75 -12.07
CA ALA A 3 -58.56 -42.59 -10.90
C ALA A 3 -57.13 -43.14 -10.99
N VAL A 4 -56.13 -42.62 -10.28
CA VAL A 4 -55.91 -42.76 -8.83
C VAL A 4 -54.55 -42.05 -8.60
N GLU A 5 -54.50 -40.98 -7.81
CA GLU A 5 -53.93 -41.03 -6.46
C GLU A 5 -52.43 -41.33 -6.48
N GLU A 6 -51.60 -40.32 -6.24
CA GLU A 6 -50.60 -40.52 -5.21
C GLU A 6 -50.59 -39.28 -4.33
N ALA A 7 -51.08 -39.52 -3.13
CA ALA A 7 -51.33 -38.55 -2.12
C ALA A 7 -50.01 -38.08 -1.48
N LEU A 8 -50.02 -36.81 -1.12
CA LEU A 8 -49.44 -36.21 0.09
C LEU A 8 -49.52 -37.14 1.32
N PRO A 9 -48.98 -36.78 2.50
CA PRO A 9 -47.87 -35.89 2.86
C PRO A 9 -46.91 -36.58 3.87
N ALA A 10 -45.77 -35.97 4.18
CA ALA A 10 -45.11 -36.18 5.48
C ALA A 10 -44.25 -34.98 5.81
N GLN A 11 -44.87 -33.99 6.46
CA GLN A 11 -44.16 -33.17 7.42
C GLN A 11 -44.14 -33.91 8.76
N ASP A 12 -43.11 -33.61 9.52
CA ASP A 12 -43.00 -33.74 10.98
C ASP A 12 -42.40 -35.03 11.56
N GLU A 13 -41.76 -34.81 12.72
CA GLU A 13 -41.00 -35.73 13.56
C GLU A 13 -39.65 -36.23 13.00
N ALA A 14 -38.54 -36.21 13.73
CA ALA A 14 -38.18 -35.71 15.04
C ALA A 14 -36.73 -36.16 15.27
N LEU A 15 -36.01 -35.40 16.10
CA LEU A 15 -34.93 -35.89 16.98
C LEU A 15 -33.82 -36.73 16.31
N GLU A 16 -32.70 -36.15 15.94
CA GLU A 16 -31.53 -35.89 16.81
C GLU A 16 -30.35 -36.75 16.32
N PRO A 17 -29.12 -36.23 16.40
CA PRO A 17 -27.94 -36.83 15.79
C PRO A 17 -27.41 -37.99 16.63
N GLU A 18 -27.21 -39.16 16.02
CA GLU A 18 -26.45 -40.25 16.64
C GLU A 18 -24.96 -39.91 16.62
N ALA A 19 -24.49 -39.30 17.69
CA ALA A 19 -23.11 -39.45 18.14
C ALA A 19 -22.91 -40.87 18.66
N PRO A 20 -21.69 -41.42 18.56
CA PRO A 20 -21.10 -41.86 19.82
C PRO A 20 -19.61 -41.52 19.99
N ALA A 21 -19.24 -41.37 21.27
CA ALA A 21 -17.89 -41.34 21.85
C ALA A 21 -17.10 -40.04 21.60
N VAL A 22 -17.42 -38.94 22.28
CA VAL A 22 -16.81 -38.57 23.59
C VAL A 22 -15.46 -39.21 23.85
N ALA A 23 -14.41 -38.67 23.23
CA ALA A 23 -13.16 -38.44 23.94
C ALA A 23 -13.31 -37.07 24.62
N GLU A 24 -13.55 -37.14 25.92
CA GLU A 24 -13.49 -36.06 26.88
C GLU A 24 -12.18 -35.28 26.72
N VAL A 25 -12.25 -34.09 26.14
CA VAL A 25 -11.23 -33.07 26.31
C VAL A 25 -11.93 -31.90 26.98
N GLU A 26 -11.60 -31.72 28.25
CA GLU A 26 -12.09 -30.69 29.15
C GLU A 26 -12.26 -29.32 28.47
N PRO A 27 -13.35 -28.58 28.76
CA PRO A 27 -13.48 -27.21 28.31
C PRO A 27 -12.55 -26.34 29.17
N LYS A 28 -11.32 -26.14 28.72
CA LYS A 28 -10.46 -25.11 29.29
C LYS A 28 -10.79 -23.77 28.66
N GLU A 29 -11.61 -23.04 29.39
CA GLU A 29 -11.84 -21.61 29.34
C GLU A 29 -10.61 -20.84 28.79
N GLU A 30 -10.86 -20.08 27.74
CA GLU A 30 -9.94 -19.15 27.08
C GLU A 30 -9.44 -18.09 28.09
N PRO A 31 -8.19 -17.63 27.95
CA PRO A 31 -8.08 -16.20 27.73
C PRO A 31 -7.14 -15.86 26.58
N ALA A 32 -7.62 -14.93 25.75
CA ALA A 32 -6.96 -13.92 24.93
C ALA A 32 -5.45 -14.05 24.60
N PRO A 33 -5.03 -13.72 23.37
CA PRO A 33 -3.62 -13.69 22.99
C PRO A 33 -2.88 -12.65 23.84
N GLU A 34 -2.03 -13.15 24.74
CA GLU A 34 -1.05 -12.37 25.48
C GLU A 34 0.03 -11.91 24.51
N VAL A 35 -0.22 -10.75 23.91
CA VAL A 35 0.82 -9.91 23.30
C VAL A 35 1.88 -9.66 24.36
N PRO A 36 3.15 -10.07 24.17
CA PRO A 36 4.20 -9.66 25.07
C PRO A 36 4.35 -8.13 25.00
N PRO A 37 4.24 -7.38 26.12
CA PRO A 37 4.57 -5.97 26.13
C PRO A 37 6.10 -5.84 26.07
N ALA A 38 6.67 -5.81 24.86
CA ALA A 38 8.02 -5.35 24.65
C ALA A 38 8.04 -3.81 24.71
N ASP A 39 8.29 -3.32 25.93
CA ASP A 39 8.98 -2.07 26.25
C ASP A 39 8.67 -0.85 25.36
N VAL A 40 7.54 -0.22 25.65
CA VAL A 40 7.38 1.21 25.36
C VAL A 40 8.30 1.96 26.32
N ALA A 41 9.54 2.19 25.89
CA ALA A 41 10.43 3.18 26.51
C ALA A 41 9.82 4.57 26.29
N THR A 42 8.88 4.92 27.17
CA THR A 42 8.38 6.27 27.42
C THR A 42 9.51 7.12 27.99
N TRP A 43 10.40 7.58 27.12
CA TRP A 43 11.27 8.70 27.46
C TRP A 43 10.44 9.98 27.40
N VAL A 44 9.98 10.43 28.56
CA VAL A 44 9.42 11.78 28.77
C VAL A 44 10.56 12.67 29.21
N PRO A 45 11.01 13.68 28.43
CA PRO A 45 11.82 14.73 29.00
C PRO A 45 10.90 15.74 29.70
N GLU A 46 10.67 15.50 30.99
CA GLU A 46 10.24 16.55 31.92
C GLU A 46 11.50 17.17 32.51
N THR A 47 11.93 18.33 32.00
CA THR A 47 12.82 19.23 32.73
C THR A 47 12.55 20.68 32.34
N GLN A 48 11.92 21.36 33.31
CA GLN A 48 12.27 22.69 33.81
C GLN A 48 11.63 23.92 33.15
N VAL A 49 10.51 24.30 33.77
CA VAL A 49 10.03 25.68 33.95
C VAL A 49 10.91 26.39 35.00
N GLU A 50 11.53 27.51 34.61
CA GLU A 50 11.91 28.66 35.47
C GLU A 50 11.57 29.88 34.61
N GLU A 51 10.45 30.56 34.80
CA GLU A 51 10.18 31.57 35.84
C GLU A 51 11.32 32.57 36.06
N THR A 52 11.38 33.60 35.20
CA THR A 52 11.79 34.93 35.65
C THR A 52 10.76 35.95 35.20
N VAL A 53 9.93 36.35 36.16
CA VAL A 53 9.00 37.47 36.13
C VAL A 53 9.76 38.78 35.90
N ALA A 54 9.31 39.57 34.93
CA ALA A 54 9.50 41.02 34.96
C ALA A 54 8.32 41.70 34.25
N VAL A 55 7.39 42.16 35.08
CA VAL A 55 6.31 43.09 34.77
C VAL A 55 6.88 44.37 34.17
N VAL A 56 6.37 44.81 33.02
CA VAL A 56 6.06 46.24 32.79
C VAL A 56 4.74 46.33 32.04
N GLU A 57 3.71 46.66 32.82
CA GLU A 57 2.45 47.22 32.36
C GLU A 57 2.70 48.64 31.83
N SER A 58 2.17 48.95 30.65
CA SER A 58 1.55 50.24 30.25
C SER A 58 1.69 50.50 28.74
N THR A 59 0.54 50.29 28.09
CA THR A 59 -0.06 50.87 26.86
C THR A 59 0.39 52.30 26.44
N PRO A 60 -0.16 52.89 25.35
CA PRO A 60 -0.34 52.45 23.95
C PRO A 60 0.11 53.56 22.94
N ALA A 61 -0.18 53.34 21.66
CA ALA A 61 -0.39 54.34 20.60
C ALA A 61 0.77 54.64 19.61
N ALA A 62 0.31 54.82 18.36
CA ALA A 62 1.01 55.25 17.17
C ALA A 62 1.98 54.18 16.62
N GLU A 63 1.88 53.69 15.38
CA GLU A 63 1.30 54.28 14.18
C GLU A 63 1.26 53.14 13.15
N ALA A 64 0.10 52.82 12.57
CA ALA A 64 0.10 52.24 11.23
C ALA A 64 0.52 53.38 10.28
N PRO A 65 1.50 53.20 9.38
CA PRO A 65 1.17 52.49 8.14
C PRO A 65 2.36 51.79 7.46
N SER A 66 2.15 50.56 7.02
CA SER A 66 2.36 50.17 5.61
C SER A 66 2.40 48.66 5.51
N VAL A 67 1.22 48.10 5.23
CA VAL A 67 1.15 46.95 4.35
C VAL A 67 1.67 47.44 2.98
N THR A 68 2.99 47.40 2.79
CA THR A 68 3.52 47.15 1.45
C THR A 68 3.67 45.65 1.35
N GLU A 69 2.54 44.98 1.13
CA GLU A 69 2.55 43.63 0.59
C GLU A 69 3.02 43.76 -0.86
N ALA A 70 4.34 43.90 -1.01
CA ALA A 70 5.00 43.70 -2.29
C ALA A 70 4.65 42.29 -2.74
N PRO A 71 4.06 42.09 -3.94
CA PRO A 71 3.84 40.77 -4.46
C PRO A 71 5.20 40.09 -4.60
N SER A 72 5.47 39.14 -3.70
CA SER A 72 6.68 38.33 -3.71
C SER A 72 6.68 37.52 -5.00
N ALA A 73 7.36 38.05 -6.01
CA ALA A 73 7.51 37.43 -7.31
C ALA A 73 8.08 36.00 -7.13
N PRO A 74 7.44 34.95 -7.67
CA PRO A 74 7.99 33.61 -7.57
C PRO A 74 9.29 33.55 -8.39
N LYS A 75 10.41 33.22 -7.73
CA LYS A 75 11.72 33.00 -8.36
C LYS A 75 11.56 32.05 -9.57
N PRO A 76 11.85 32.49 -10.81
CA PRO A 76 11.64 31.70 -12.03
C PRO A 76 12.46 30.40 -12.17
N ALA A 77 13.34 30.08 -11.22
CA ALA A 77 14.31 28.99 -11.31
C ALA A 77 13.75 27.61 -10.88
N GLU A 78 12.76 27.55 -9.99
CA GLU A 78 12.27 26.28 -9.45
C GLU A 78 11.28 25.57 -10.40
N ARG A 79 10.47 26.35 -11.13
CA ARG A 79 9.48 25.82 -12.09
C ARG A 79 10.09 25.08 -13.28
N LYS A 80 11.32 25.43 -13.69
CA LYS A 80 12.01 24.76 -14.81
C LYS A 80 12.66 23.44 -14.40
N ARG A 81 13.01 23.28 -13.11
CA ARG A 81 13.69 22.08 -12.62
C ARG A 81 12.72 20.92 -12.45
N THR A 82 11.53 21.17 -11.91
CA THR A 82 10.49 20.14 -11.71
C THR A 82 9.93 19.61 -13.03
N THR A 83 9.67 20.50 -13.98
CA THR A 83 9.19 20.15 -15.33
C THR A 83 10.22 19.34 -16.13
N ARG A 84 11.50 19.73 -16.08
CA ARG A 84 12.57 18.99 -16.76
C ARG A 84 12.81 17.59 -16.17
N THR A 85 12.66 17.42 -14.85
CA THR A 85 12.74 16.08 -14.24
C THR A 85 11.57 15.22 -14.66
N SER A 86 10.34 15.76 -14.64
CA SER A 86 9.16 15.02 -15.09
C SER A 86 9.26 14.60 -16.56
N ALA A 87 9.74 15.47 -17.45
CA ALA A 87 9.94 15.13 -18.86
C ALA A 87 10.97 14.00 -19.07
N ARG A 88 12.01 13.95 -18.22
CA ARG A 88 13.00 12.86 -18.26
C ARG A 88 12.42 11.55 -17.76
N ASP A 89 11.62 11.58 -16.70
CA ASP A 89 10.96 10.38 -16.20
C ASP A 89 9.93 9.84 -17.20
N GLN A 90 9.22 10.71 -17.92
CA GLN A 90 8.34 10.30 -19.03
C GLN A 90 9.12 9.66 -20.18
N ALA A 91 10.24 10.26 -20.60
CA ALA A 91 11.08 9.67 -21.63
C ALA A 91 11.62 8.29 -21.22
N LEU A 92 11.96 8.12 -19.94
CA LEU A 92 12.42 6.85 -19.40
C LEU A 92 11.32 5.78 -19.39
N LEU A 93 10.06 6.18 -19.13
CA LEU A 93 8.90 5.29 -19.19
C LEU A 93 8.66 4.79 -20.61
N GLU A 94 8.71 5.69 -21.59
CA GLU A 94 8.54 5.33 -23.00
C GLU A 94 9.69 4.44 -23.51
N GLU A 95 10.93 4.67 -23.05
CA GLU A 95 12.06 3.78 -23.35
C GLU A 95 11.85 2.38 -22.76
N ALA A 96 11.33 2.27 -21.52
CA ALA A 96 10.99 0.99 -20.91
C ALA A 96 9.93 0.22 -21.71
N ARG A 97 8.87 0.92 -22.13
CA ARG A 97 7.80 0.36 -22.98
C ARG A 97 8.31 -0.09 -24.34
N ALA A 98 9.20 0.70 -24.95
CA ALA A 98 9.83 0.34 -26.22
C ALA A 98 10.71 -0.91 -26.07
N ALA A 99 11.47 -1.01 -24.98
CA ALA A 99 12.27 -2.20 -24.68
C ALA A 99 11.40 -3.45 -24.45
N LEU A 100 10.29 -3.35 -23.72
CA LEU A 100 9.32 -4.45 -23.57
C LEU A 100 8.77 -4.91 -24.93
N LYS A 101 8.35 -3.96 -25.78
CA LYS A 101 7.84 -4.27 -27.13
C LYS A 101 8.90 -4.89 -28.03
N ALA A 102 10.17 -4.58 -27.81
CA ALA A 102 11.28 -5.19 -28.51
C ALA A 102 11.66 -6.59 -27.96
N GLY A 103 11.06 -7.02 -26.84
CA GLY A 103 11.40 -8.26 -26.15
C GLY A 103 12.65 -8.16 -25.27
N ASP A 104 13.22 -6.97 -25.09
CA ASP A 104 14.36 -6.75 -24.18
C ASP A 104 13.85 -6.47 -22.76
N ILE A 105 13.49 -7.56 -22.09
CA ILE A 105 12.96 -7.54 -20.74
C ILE A 105 13.99 -6.98 -19.74
N ALA A 106 15.25 -7.39 -19.86
CA ALA A 106 16.30 -6.99 -18.92
C ALA A 106 16.53 -5.48 -18.93
N THR A 107 16.48 -4.85 -20.10
CA THR A 107 16.59 -3.39 -20.22
C THR A 107 15.32 -2.72 -19.69
N ALA A 108 14.14 -3.20 -20.07
CA ALA A 108 12.86 -2.66 -19.59
C ALA A 108 12.77 -2.63 -18.06
N VAL A 109 13.06 -3.76 -17.40
CA VAL A 109 13.07 -3.89 -15.93
C VAL A 109 14.01 -2.87 -15.29
N LYS A 110 15.21 -2.63 -15.85
CA LYS A 110 16.14 -1.62 -15.34
C LYS A 110 15.57 -0.20 -15.40
N HIS A 111 14.83 0.14 -16.46
CA HIS A 111 14.19 1.45 -16.59
C HIS A 111 13.01 1.57 -15.61
N TYR A 112 12.16 0.55 -15.52
CA TYR A 112 11.06 0.50 -14.56
C TYR A 112 11.54 0.59 -13.11
N ALA A 113 12.56 -0.19 -12.73
CA ALA A 113 13.14 -0.15 -11.39
C ALA A 113 13.64 1.27 -11.00
N LYS A 114 14.20 2.03 -11.95
CA LYS A 114 14.61 3.43 -11.71
C LYS A 114 13.41 4.33 -11.43
N LEU A 115 12.30 4.16 -12.15
CA LEU A 115 11.07 4.93 -11.97
C LEU A 115 10.34 4.56 -10.67
N ILE A 116 10.25 3.26 -10.37
CA ILE A 116 9.69 2.70 -9.14
C ILE A 116 10.43 3.26 -7.91
N ARG A 117 11.77 3.27 -7.93
CA ARG A 117 12.59 3.87 -6.87
C ARG A 117 12.32 5.35 -6.65
N ARG A 118 11.93 6.07 -7.70
CA ARG A 118 11.54 7.50 -7.65
C ARG A 118 10.06 7.70 -7.30
N ARG A 119 9.29 6.63 -7.08
CA ARG A 119 7.82 6.63 -6.92
C ARG A 119 7.12 7.43 -8.03
N ARG A 120 7.57 7.24 -9.28
CA ARG A 120 7.00 7.93 -10.45
C ARG A 120 6.31 6.93 -11.36
N TYR A 121 5.14 7.31 -11.85
CA TYR A 121 4.34 6.54 -12.78
C TYR A 121 3.99 5.12 -12.32
N LEU A 122 3.77 4.93 -11.01
CA LEU A 122 3.64 3.59 -10.44
C LEU A 122 2.46 2.82 -11.04
N ASP A 123 1.30 3.46 -11.17
CA ASP A 123 0.10 2.84 -11.74
C ASP A 123 0.29 2.47 -13.21
N GLU A 124 0.92 3.34 -14.01
CA GLU A 124 1.20 3.01 -15.41
C GLU A 124 2.21 1.86 -15.54
N ILE A 125 3.22 1.82 -14.68
CA ILE A 125 4.22 0.75 -14.67
C ILE A 125 3.58 -0.58 -14.28
N ILE A 126 2.71 -0.58 -13.27
CA ILE A 126 1.96 -1.77 -12.86
C ILE A 126 1.15 -2.30 -14.04
N ALA A 127 0.37 -1.44 -14.70
CA ALA A 127 -0.45 -1.85 -15.84
C ALA A 127 0.39 -2.39 -17.02
N ASP A 128 1.53 -1.75 -17.32
CA ASP A 128 2.44 -2.21 -18.36
C ASP A 128 3.03 -3.60 -18.04
N LEU A 129 3.45 -3.82 -16.78
CA LEU A 129 4.05 -5.08 -16.33
C LEU A 129 3.01 -6.21 -16.26
N GLU A 130 1.79 -5.93 -15.80
CA GLU A 130 0.68 -6.89 -15.83
C GLU A 130 0.36 -7.35 -17.24
N GLN A 131 0.33 -6.41 -18.19
CA GLN A 131 0.13 -6.72 -19.59
C GLN A 131 1.28 -7.57 -20.15
N ALA A 132 2.52 -7.23 -19.80
CA ALA A 132 3.69 -8.00 -20.24
C ALA A 132 3.71 -9.43 -19.67
N LEU A 133 3.21 -9.64 -18.46
CA LEU A 133 3.09 -10.98 -17.86
C LEU A 133 2.06 -11.88 -18.55
N VAL A 134 1.13 -11.33 -19.34
CA VAL A 134 0.26 -12.13 -20.20
C VAL A 134 1.08 -12.85 -21.27
N ASP A 135 2.06 -12.14 -21.85
CA ASP A 135 2.93 -12.67 -22.90
C ASP A 135 4.10 -13.49 -22.31
N TYR A 136 4.60 -13.09 -21.13
CA TYR A 136 5.76 -13.66 -20.46
C TYR A 136 5.43 -14.15 -19.03
N PRO A 137 4.55 -15.15 -18.85
CA PRO A 137 4.05 -15.55 -17.53
C PRO A 137 5.10 -16.26 -16.64
N VAL A 138 6.21 -16.69 -17.22
CA VAL A 138 7.28 -17.44 -16.56
C VAL A 138 8.53 -16.60 -16.29
N ASP A 139 8.47 -15.29 -16.53
CA ASP A 139 9.60 -14.40 -16.30
C ASP A 139 9.62 -13.90 -14.86
N VAL A 140 10.63 -14.35 -14.11
CA VAL A 140 10.80 -14.02 -12.69
C VAL A 140 11.17 -12.55 -12.49
N ASP A 141 11.94 -11.95 -13.39
CA ASP A 141 12.38 -10.56 -13.26
C ASP A 141 11.20 -9.60 -13.42
N LEU A 142 10.27 -9.89 -14.34
CA LEU A 142 9.01 -9.14 -14.46
C LEU A 142 8.14 -9.27 -13.20
N LEU A 143 7.96 -10.48 -12.66
CA LEU A 143 7.16 -10.71 -11.45
C LEU A 143 7.75 -9.99 -10.24
N GLN A 144 9.08 -10.04 -10.06
CA GLN A 144 9.76 -9.30 -9.00
C GLN A 144 9.59 -7.79 -9.17
N THR A 145 9.74 -7.28 -10.39
CA THR A 145 9.58 -5.84 -10.67
C THR A 145 8.14 -5.38 -10.44
N LEU A 146 7.15 -6.22 -10.76
CA LEU A 146 5.74 -5.96 -10.47
C LEU A 146 5.50 -5.92 -8.95
N GLY A 147 6.07 -6.86 -8.19
CA GLY A 147 6.02 -6.85 -6.73
C GLY A 147 6.64 -5.57 -6.15
N ASP A 148 7.79 -5.15 -6.65
CA ASP A 148 8.46 -3.91 -6.25
C ASP A 148 7.60 -2.67 -6.54
N ALA A 149 6.94 -2.64 -7.70
CA ALA A 149 6.02 -1.57 -8.08
C ALA A 149 4.82 -1.52 -7.11
N TYR A 150 4.24 -2.68 -6.78
CA TYR A 150 3.13 -2.80 -5.83
C TYR A 150 3.51 -2.33 -4.42
N LEU A 151 4.70 -2.71 -3.92
CA LEU A 151 5.21 -2.23 -2.64
C LEU A 151 5.33 -0.70 -2.61
N ARG A 152 5.79 -0.09 -3.72
CA ARG A 152 5.93 1.37 -3.81
C ARG A 152 4.60 2.10 -3.99
N ALA A 153 3.58 1.40 -4.49
CA ALA A 153 2.21 1.88 -4.58
C ALA A 153 1.39 1.61 -3.30
N ASP A 154 2.03 1.11 -2.23
CA ASP A 154 1.39 0.79 -0.94
C ASP A 154 0.30 -0.30 -1.07
N ARG A 155 0.40 -1.16 -2.10
CA ARG A 155 -0.48 -2.30 -2.39
C ARG A 155 0.20 -3.61 -1.95
N LEU A 156 0.29 -3.83 -0.63
CA LEU A 156 1.08 -4.92 -0.06
C LEU A 156 0.52 -6.32 -0.38
N SER A 157 -0.81 -6.46 -0.44
CA SER A 157 -1.45 -7.75 -0.73
C SER A 157 -1.05 -8.25 -2.12
N GLU A 158 -1.19 -7.39 -3.13
CA GLU A 158 -0.84 -7.70 -4.52
C GLU A 158 0.67 -7.89 -4.70
N ALA A 159 1.50 -7.17 -3.93
CA ALA A 159 2.94 -7.40 -3.92
C ALA A 159 3.29 -8.82 -3.45
N LEU A 160 2.68 -9.29 -2.36
CA LEU A 160 2.89 -10.65 -1.85
C LEU A 160 2.46 -11.70 -2.88
N ASP A 161 1.31 -11.50 -3.53
CA ASP A 161 0.87 -12.40 -4.60
C ASP A 161 1.87 -12.46 -5.76
N ALA A 162 2.43 -11.32 -6.17
CA ALA A 162 3.44 -11.27 -7.23
C ALA A 162 4.73 -12.01 -6.81
N TYR A 163 5.21 -11.82 -5.58
CA TYR A 163 6.40 -12.51 -5.09
C TYR A 163 6.20 -14.00 -4.87
N ASN A 164 5.04 -14.43 -4.39
CA ASN A 164 4.72 -15.85 -4.26
C ASN A 164 4.71 -16.54 -5.62
N LYS A 165 4.18 -15.87 -6.66
CA LYS A 165 4.25 -16.36 -8.04
C LYS A 165 5.70 -16.45 -8.52
N ALA A 166 6.53 -15.44 -8.23
CA ALA A 166 7.95 -15.46 -8.57
C ALA A 166 8.70 -16.62 -7.88
N GLU A 167 8.44 -16.84 -6.59
CA GLU A 167 9.04 -17.93 -5.82
C GLU A 167 8.62 -19.30 -6.36
N ALA A 168 7.35 -19.48 -6.73
CA ALA A 168 6.84 -20.72 -7.29
C ALA A 168 7.58 -21.13 -8.58
N LEU A 169 8.13 -20.18 -9.33
CA LEU A 169 8.93 -20.45 -10.54
C LEU A 169 10.40 -20.80 -10.26
N LEU A 170 10.89 -20.55 -9.04
CA LEU A 170 12.28 -20.82 -8.63
C LEU A 170 12.45 -22.18 -7.93
N ARG A 171 11.34 -22.90 -7.69
CA ARG A 171 11.30 -24.16 -6.95
C ARG A 171 11.32 -25.37 -7.86
#